data_AF-A0A100XGV3-F1
#
_entry.id   AF-A0A100XGV3-F1
#
_cell.length_a   1.000
_cell.length_b   1.000
_cell.length_c   1.000
_cell.angle_alpha   90.00
_cell.angle_beta   90.00
_cell.angle_gamma   90.00
#
_symmetry.space_group_name_H-M   'P 1'
#
loop_
_entity.id
_entity.type
_entity.pdbx_description
1 polymer ?
#
loop_
_entity_poly.entity_id
_entity_poly.type
_entity_poly.pdbx_seq_one_letter_code
_entity_poly.pdbx_strand_id
1 'polypeptide(L)'
;MTGSDHQSIYRQVDWSDNVHVFSTPELEPVPLADGITLWGAAHCAPANTPGFLENFRVDREGIHIGLFHGSAQGDLPFQQDGKVPHAPFTADQIPGSGLHHALVGHFHKPVDAEHHTYPGNPDPLNFGEDWQGSTVLVEIAEDGSVSRERVTVATSEVSDVRVNVTGATHKTQILQRIADEVSEFRGAVRVTLEGEIEPTVDFRLNDTEWSPPAHLTAHLDALVVQFGKVSFAPSYDIERVKQEQTVRGQFVRDVIESDSLSEDQRHWVLRAGLRALDEGIDEMEIL
;
A
#
# COMPACT_ATOMS: atom_id res chain seq x y z
N MET A 1 -39.85 -11.60 10.27
CA MET A 1 -38.41 -11.89 10.22
C MET A 1 -37.94 -11.60 8.81
N THR A 2 -37.52 -10.37 8.57
CA THR A 2 -37.04 -9.87 7.27
C THR A 2 -35.54 -10.12 7.18
N GLY A 3 -35.08 -10.62 6.03
CA GLY A 3 -33.76 -11.26 5.83
C GLY A 3 -32.51 -10.37 5.87
N SER A 4 -32.42 -9.41 6.79
CA SER A 4 -31.21 -8.60 7.04
C SER A 4 -30.46 -8.97 8.33
N ASP A 5 -31.05 -9.78 9.21
CA ASP A 5 -30.50 -10.05 10.55
C ASP A 5 -29.23 -10.93 10.59
N HIS A 6 -28.82 -11.51 9.46
CA HIS A 6 -27.70 -12.46 9.39
C HIS A 6 -26.37 -11.90 8.86
N GLN A 7 -26.26 -10.59 8.54
CA GLN A 7 -25.10 -10.07 7.82
C GLN A 7 -23.90 -9.64 8.69
N SER A 8 -24.09 -9.39 9.99
CA SER A 8 -22.98 -8.99 10.87
C SER A 8 -22.40 -10.18 11.62
N ILE A 9 -21.09 -10.43 11.46
CA ILE A 9 -20.36 -11.46 12.23
C ILE A 9 -20.44 -11.22 13.74
N TYR A 10 -20.55 -9.96 14.17
CA TYR A 10 -20.66 -9.59 15.59
C TYR A 10 -21.98 -10.02 16.22
N ARG A 11 -23.03 -10.24 15.41
CA ARG A 11 -24.33 -10.77 15.86
C ARG A 11 -24.40 -12.30 15.84
N GLN A 12 -23.37 -12.97 15.34
CA GLN A 12 -23.27 -14.42 15.28
C GLN A 12 -22.45 -15.02 16.44
N VAL A 13 -21.94 -14.16 17.33
CA VAL A 13 -21.15 -14.53 18.50
C VAL A 13 -21.95 -14.21 19.76
N ASP A 14 -21.96 -15.13 20.71
CA ASP A 14 -22.49 -14.90 22.06
C ASP A 14 -21.40 -14.23 22.90
N TRP A 15 -21.47 -12.92 23.02
CA TRP A 15 -20.47 -12.12 23.72
C TRP A 15 -20.70 -12.16 25.23
N SER A 16 -19.62 -12.21 26.00
CA SER A 16 -19.71 -12.01 27.45
C SER A 16 -20.16 -10.58 27.79
N ASP A 17 -20.65 -10.37 29.00
CA ASP A 17 -21.04 -9.05 29.52
C ASP A 17 -19.92 -7.98 29.48
N ASN A 18 -18.66 -8.38 29.29
CA ASN A 18 -17.53 -7.47 29.12
C ASN A 18 -17.47 -6.80 27.72
N VAL A 19 -18.37 -7.15 26.80
CA VAL A 19 -18.38 -6.62 25.43
C VAL A 19 -19.74 -5.99 25.14
N HIS A 20 -19.70 -4.72 24.76
CA HIS A 20 -20.86 -4.01 24.26
C HIS A 20 -20.75 -3.84 22.74
N VAL A 21 -21.81 -4.20 22.01
CA VAL A 21 -21.88 -4.06 20.55
C VAL A 21 -22.94 -3.02 20.20
N PHE A 22 -22.49 -1.84 19.77
CA PHE A 22 -23.37 -0.87 19.12
C PHE A 22 -23.92 -1.49 17.84
N SER A 23 -25.23 -1.38 17.62
CA SER A 23 -25.92 -2.13 16.55
C SER A 23 -26.82 -1.26 15.67
N THR A 24 -26.92 0.03 16.00
CA THR A 24 -27.74 1.04 15.34
C THR A 24 -26.84 2.15 14.78
N PRO A 25 -27.26 2.84 13.71
CA PRO A 25 -26.48 3.94 13.15
C PRO A 25 -26.60 5.25 13.95
N GLU A 26 -27.38 5.29 15.02
CA GLU A 26 -27.47 6.43 15.93
C GLU A 26 -26.40 6.34 17.04
N LEU A 27 -25.92 7.49 17.52
CA LEU A 27 -25.02 7.56 18.66
C LEU A 27 -25.79 7.24 19.96
N GLU A 28 -25.48 6.11 20.55
CA GLU A 28 -26.09 5.61 21.79
C GLU A 28 -25.13 5.73 22.97
N PRO A 29 -25.60 6.15 24.16
CA PRO A 29 -24.76 6.35 25.33
C PRO A 29 -24.50 5.04 26.09
N VAL A 30 -23.23 4.81 26.41
CA VAL A 30 -22.78 3.78 27.35
C VAL A 30 -21.94 4.45 28.44
N PRO A 31 -22.32 4.35 29.73
CA PRO A 31 -21.47 4.82 30.82
C PRO A 31 -20.14 4.06 30.83
N LEU A 32 -19.02 4.78 30.74
CA LEU A 32 -17.68 4.18 30.76
C LEU A 32 -17.07 4.22 32.16
N ALA A 33 -17.29 5.32 32.87
CA ALA A 33 -16.90 5.54 34.26
C ALA A 33 -17.80 6.63 34.87
N ASP A 34 -17.65 6.91 36.16
CA ASP A 34 -18.37 8.00 36.81
C ASP A 34 -18.11 9.34 36.10
N GLY A 35 -19.16 9.94 35.55
CA GLY A 35 -19.08 11.21 34.82
C GLY A 35 -18.55 11.11 33.39
N ILE A 36 -18.28 9.91 32.86
CA ILE A 36 -17.78 9.71 31.48
C ILE A 36 -18.76 8.84 30.69
N THR A 37 -19.25 9.38 29.57
CA THR A 37 -20.14 8.67 28.64
C THR A 37 -19.45 8.43 27.30
N LEU A 38 -19.46 7.18 26.85
CA LEU A 38 -19.09 6.79 25.50
C LEU A 38 -20.33 6.79 24.61
N TRP A 39 -20.32 7.57 23.54
CA TRP A 39 -21.39 7.62 22.54
C TRP A 39 -20.94 6.82 21.33
N GLY A 40 -21.51 5.63 21.15
CA GLY A 40 -21.12 4.73 20.08
C GLY A 40 -22.19 4.57 19.01
N ALA A 41 -21.77 4.38 17.76
CA ALA A 41 -22.66 4.10 16.64
C ALA A 41 -22.08 3.01 15.74
N ALA A 42 -22.97 2.21 15.15
CA ALA A 42 -22.62 1.13 14.24
C ALA A 42 -22.68 1.57 12.78
N HIS A 43 -21.72 1.09 12.01
CA HIS A 43 -21.76 1.20 10.56
C HIS A 43 -22.63 0.06 9.97
N CYS A 44 -23.89 0.38 9.66
CA CYS A 44 -24.91 -0.62 9.29
C CYS A 44 -25.06 -0.90 7.79
N ALA A 45 -24.34 -0.18 6.91
CA ALA A 45 -24.43 -0.35 5.46
C ALA A 45 -23.06 -0.24 4.81
N PRO A 46 -22.73 -0.98 3.72
CA PRO A 46 -21.39 -0.96 3.12
C PRO A 46 -20.96 0.41 2.58
N ALA A 47 -21.89 1.31 2.28
CA ALA A 47 -21.66 2.65 1.73
C ALA A 47 -22.83 3.59 2.00
N ASN A 48 -22.62 4.89 1.75
CA ASN A 48 -23.62 5.96 1.88
C ASN A 48 -24.20 6.13 3.31
N THR A 49 -23.42 5.75 4.33
CA THR A 49 -23.77 6.04 5.72
C THR A 49 -23.76 7.56 5.93
N PRO A 50 -24.85 8.18 6.44
CA PRO A 50 -24.87 9.59 6.79
C PRO A 50 -23.84 9.97 7.87
N GLY A 51 -23.54 11.26 8.03
CA GLY A 51 -22.66 11.71 9.10
C GLY A 51 -23.29 11.50 10.48
N PHE A 52 -22.59 10.80 11.38
CA PHE A 52 -23.09 10.50 12.74
C PHE A 52 -23.35 11.76 13.58
N LEU A 53 -22.66 12.88 13.28
CA LEU A 53 -22.72 14.11 14.06
C LEU A 53 -23.74 15.15 13.55
N GLU A 54 -24.38 14.91 12.40
CA GLU A 54 -25.26 15.90 11.75
C GLU A 54 -26.44 16.32 12.65
N ASN A 55 -27.07 15.36 13.31
CA ASN A 55 -28.26 15.58 14.17
C ASN A 55 -28.03 15.12 15.61
N PHE A 56 -26.78 14.94 16.00
CA PHE A 56 -26.41 14.50 17.34
C PHE A 56 -26.04 15.69 18.23
N ARG A 57 -26.59 15.74 19.44
CA ARG A 57 -26.17 16.66 20.49
C ARG A 57 -26.18 15.91 21.81
N VAL A 58 -25.12 16.08 22.58
CA VAL A 58 -25.09 15.67 23.98
C VAL A 58 -26.21 16.39 24.73
N ASP A 59 -26.96 15.63 25.53
CA ASP A 59 -28.15 16.08 26.25
C ASP A 59 -27.97 16.11 27.78
N ARG A 60 -26.73 15.91 28.26
CA ARG A 60 -26.43 15.76 29.69
C ARG A 60 -25.03 16.30 30.04
N GLU A 61 -24.84 16.62 31.32
CA GLU A 61 -23.54 17.03 31.87
C GLU A 61 -22.52 15.86 31.90
N GLY A 62 -21.25 16.20 32.06
CA GLY A 62 -20.13 15.24 32.15
C GLY A 62 -19.22 15.26 30.93
N ILE A 63 -18.30 14.30 30.87
CA ILE A 63 -17.36 14.13 29.76
C ILE A 63 -17.94 13.14 28.76
N HIS A 64 -17.85 13.50 27.47
CA HIS A 64 -18.50 12.77 26.38
C HIS A 64 -17.51 12.44 25.28
N ILE A 65 -17.35 11.15 24.97
CA ILE A 65 -16.43 10.64 23.96
C ILE A 65 -17.23 9.97 22.85
N GLY A 66 -16.96 10.31 21.59
CA GLY A 66 -17.57 9.62 20.44
C GLY A 66 -16.78 8.35 20.07
N LEU A 67 -17.48 7.31 19.63
CA LEU A 67 -16.89 6.10 19.03
C LEU A 67 -17.67 5.72 17.76
N PHE A 68 -17.07 5.95 16.60
CA PHE A 68 -17.74 5.66 15.33
C PHE A 68 -16.74 5.43 14.20
N HIS A 69 -17.23 4.95 13.06
CA HIS A 69 -16.43 4.67 11.87
C HIS A 69 -16.77 5.65 10.76
N GLY A 70 -15.95 6.68 10.56
CA GLY A 70 -16.29 7.80 9.69
C GLY A 70 -15.10 8.46 9.01
N SER A 71 -15.39 9.36 8.08
CA SER A 71 -14.40 10.04 7.24
C SER A 71 -14.29 11.52 7.63
N ALA A 72 -13.20 11.91 8.28
CA ALA A 72 -12.89 13.33 8.53
C ALA A 72 -12.73 14.08 7.19
N GLN A 73 -13.41 15.21 7.06
CA GLN A 73 -13.32 16.11 5.92
C GLN A 73 -12.28 17.20 6.18
N GLY A 74 -11.38 17.43 5.23
CA GLY A 74 -10.41 18.54 5.26
C GLY A 74 -9.00 18.20 5.74
N ASP A 75 -8.80 17.08 6.45
CA ASP A 75 -7.50 16.76 7.08
C ASP A 75 -6.61 15.77 6.29
N LEU A 76 -7.08 15.26 5.14
CA LEU A 76 -6.30 14.35 4.30
C LEU A 76 -6.14 14.88 2.87
N PRO A 77 -4.92 15.01 2.32
CA PRO A 77 -4.69 15.40 0.92
C PRO A 77 -5.02 14.29 -0.10
N PHE A 78 -5.72 13.22 0.30
CA PHE A 78 -6.08 12.11 -0.60
C PHE A 78 -7.55 11.73 -0.43
N GLN A 79 -8.46 12.59 -0.86
CA GLN A 79 -9.69 12.10 -1.44
C GLN A 79 -9.41 11.88 -2.93
N GLN A 80 -9.28 10.60 -3.33
CA GLN A 80 -9.43 10.24 -4.74
C GLN A 80 -10.78 10.79 -5.22
N ASP A 81 -10.76 11.62 -6.26
CA ASP A 81 -11.96 12.16 -6.89
C ASP A 81 -12.98 11.04 -7.15
N GLY A 82 -14.19 11.19 -6.60
CA GLY A 82 -15.36 10.40 -6.98
C GLY A 82 -15.89 9.35 -6.00
N LYS A 83 -15.31 9.16 -4.79
CA LYS A 83 -15.95 8.35 -3.73
C LYS A 83 -16.72 9.23 -2.75
N VAL A 84 -18.02 8.97 -2.58
CA VAL A 84 -18.82 9.57 -1.50
C VAL A 84 -18.16 9.18 -0.16
N PRO A 85 -17.80 10.13 0.71
CA PRO A 85 -17.20 9.81 2.00
C PRO A 85 -18.12 8.91 2.84
N HIS A 86 -17.55 7.91 3.52
CA HIS A 86 -18.32 7.06 4.44
C HIS A 86 -18.52 7.79 5.77
N ALA A 87 -19.76 8.08 6.15
CA ALA A 87 -20.11 8.83 7.35
C ALA A 87 -19.22 10.08 7.53
N PRO A 88 -19.33 11.07 6.62
CA PRO A 88 -18.50 12.26 6.67
C PRO A 88 -18.73 13.04 7.97
N PHE A 89 -17.66 13.64 8.47
CA PHE A 89 -17.75 14.66 9.52
C PHE A 89 -16.64 15.69 9.36
N THR A 90 -16.83 16.88 9.93
CA THR A 90 -15.78 17.90 10.08
C THR A 90 -15.25 17.90 11.51
N ALA A 91 -14.01 18.32 11.72
CA ALA A 91 -13.42 18.39 13.06
C ALA A 91 -14.29 19.25 14.02
N ASP A 92 -14.85 20.37 13.55
CA ASP A 92 -15.69 21.28 14.33
C ASP A 92 -17.03 20.68 14.78
N GLN A 93 -17.54 19.65 14.08
CA GLN A 93 -18.77 18.98 14.49
C GLN A 93 -18.62 18.25 15.81
N ILE A 94 -17.39 17.85 16.19
CA ILE A 94 -17.13 17.13 17.44
C ILE A 94 -17.42 18.03 18.65
N PRO A 95 -16.69 19.15 18.87
CA PRO A 95 -17.03 20.07 19.96
C PRO A 95 -18.41 20.72 19.77
N GLY A 96 -18.83 20.99 18.52
CA GLY A 96 -20.15 21.53 18.22
C GLY A 96 -21.32 20.59 18.59
N SER A 97 -21.05 19.30 18.77
CA SER A 97 -22.02 18.32 19.25
C SER A 97 -22.03 18.12 20.77
N GLY A 98 -21.07 18.73 21.48
CA GLY A 98 -20.85 18.52 22.91
C GLY A 98 -19.91 17.35 23.24
N LEU A 99 -19.34 16.69 22.23
CA LEU A 99 -18.28 15.70 22.44
C LEU A 99 -16.95 16.41 22.73
N HIS A 100 -16.19 15.85 23.67
CA HIS A 100 -14.85 16.35 24.02
C HIS A 100 -13.79 15.78 23.06
N HIS A 101 -13.95 14.52 22.66
CA HIS A 101 -13.06 13.84 21.71
C HIS A 101 -13.80 12.72 20.98
N ALA A 102 -13.34 12.33 19.79
CA ALA A 102 -13.85 11.19 19.04
C ALA A 102 -12.77 10.14 18.77
N LEU A 103 -13.08 8.89 19.06
CA LEU A 103 -12.31 7.70 18.69
C LEU A 103 -12.88 7.17 17.37
N VAL A 104 -12.10 7.27 16.28
CA VAL A 104 -12.63 7.10 14.93
C VAL A 104 -11.93 5.95 14.20
N GLY A 105 -12.73 5.05 13.62
CA GLY A 105 -12.28 4.04 12.65
C GLY A 105 -12.50 4.50 11.21
N HIS A 106 -11.85 3.84 10.24
CA HIS A 106 -12.03 3.89 8.77
C HIS A 106 -10.70 4.07 8.06
N PHE A 107 -9.89 5.03 8.49
CA PHE A 107 -8.58 5.27 7.91
C PHE A 107 -7.54 4.35 8.53
N HIS A 108 -6.75 3.72 7.67
CA HIS A 108 -5.64 2.84 8.07
C HIS A 108 -4.41 3.67 8.48
N LYS A 109 -4.23 4.85 7.86
CA LYS A 109 -3.21 5.79 8.31
C LYS A 109 -3.62 6.39 9.66
N PRO A 110 -2.75 6.32 10.69
CA PRO A 110 -3.02 6.92 11.99
C PRO A 110 -3.07 8.45 11.90
N VAL A 111 -3.94 9.05 12.71
CA VAL A 111 -4.08 10.51 12.84
C VAL A 111 -4.41 10.85 14.28
N ASP A 112 -3.69 11.81 14.86
CA ASP A 112 -4.00 12.42 16.16
C ASP A 112 -4.29 13.91 15.94
N ALA A 113 -5.57 14.23 15.76
CA ALA A 113 -6.05 15.60 15.64
C ALA A 113 -6.44 16.16 17.01
N GLU A 114 -6.81 17.44 17.07
CA GLU A 114 -7.24 18.08 18.31
C GLU A 114 -8.42 17.35 18.96
N HIS A 115 -9.49 17.10 18.18
CA HIS A 115 -10.75 16.52 18.68
C HIS A 115 -11.02 15.10 18.21
N HIS A 116 -10.13 14.46 17.44
CA HIS A 116 -10.31 13.07 17.04
C HIS A 116 -9.01 12.29 16.91
N THR A 117 -9.11 10.97 17.07
CA THR A 117 -8.01 10.03 16.92
C THR A 117 -8.41 8.89 16.01
N TYR A 118 -7.63 8.68 14.96
CA TYR A 118 -7.60 7.44 14.19
C TYR A 118 -6.42 6.59 14.68
N PRO A 119 -6.67 5.39 15.25
CA PRO A 119 -5.58 4.52 15.68
C PRO A 119 -4.78 3.99 14.48
N GLY A 120 -5.42 3.86 13.31
CA GLY A 120 -4.87 3.20 12.13
C GLY A 120 -5.07 1.69 12.17
N ASN A 121 -4.42 0.97 11.27
CA ASN A 121 -4.38 -0.50 11.31
C ASN A 121 -3.41 -1.00 12.41
N PRO A 122 -3.75 -2.08 13.13
CA PRO A 122 -2.92 -2.61 14.21
C PRO A 122 -1.71 -3.42 13.70
N ASP A 123 -1.76 -3.93 12.47
CA ASP A 123 -0.68 -4.66 11.78
C ASP A 123 -0.65 -4.19 10.31
N PRO A 124 0.51 -4.13 9.63
CA PRO A 124 0.61 -3.62 8.27
C PRO A 124 -0.33 -4.32 7.30
N LEU A 125 -1.05 -3.55 6.48
CA LEU A 125 -1.98 -4.10 5.47
C LEU A 125 -1.38 -4.09 4.07
N ASN A 126 -0.43 -3.18 3.81
CA ASN A 126 0.23 -3.03 2.53
C ASN A 126 1.72 -2.75 2.71
N PHE A 127 2.50 -3.10 1.69
CA PHE A 127 3.86 -2.61 1.53
C PHE A 127 3.88 -1.10 1.27
N GLY A 128 4.81 -0.39 1.90
CA GLY A 128 5.03 1.05 1.73
C GLY A 128 4.22 1.93 2.68
N GLU A 129 3.57 1.36 3.69
CA GLU A 129 2.99 2.13 4.80
C GLU A 129 4.13 2.84 5.57
N ASP A 130 4.01 4.16 5.77
CA ASP A 130 5.02 4.99 6.44
C ASP A 130 4.79 5.12 7.96
N TRP A 131 3.94 4.25 8.51
CA TRP A 131 3.62 4.17 9.93
C TRP A 131 3.73 2.73 10.44
N GLN A 132 3.86 2.59 11.76
CA GLN A 132 3.83 1.28 12.42
C GLN A 132 2.41 0.94 12.88
N GLY A 133 2.05 -0.33 12.77
CA GLY A 133 0.79 -0.83 13.32
C GLY A 133 0.77 -0.65 14.84
N SER A 134 -0.21 0.11 15.33
CA SER A 134 -0.27 0.54 16.73
C SER A 134 -1.71 0.55 17.25
N THR A 135 -1.83 0.49 18.57
CA THR A 135 -3.01 0.91 19.30
C THR A 135 -2.76 2.26 19.97
N VAL A 136 -3.82 2.93 20.42
CA VAL A 136 -3.72 4.20 21.13
C VAL A 136 -4.30 4.04 22.53
N LEU A 137 -3.47 4.27 23.54
CA LEU A 137 -3.93 4.48 24.90
C LEU A 137 -4.39 5.94 25.01
N VAL A 138 -5.64 6.12 25.42
CA VAL A 138 -6.27 7.43 25.57
C VAL A 138 -6.52 7.66 27.06
N GLU A 139 -5.93 8.73 27.59
CA GLU A 139 -6.20 9.20 28.94
C GLU A 139 -7.09 10.44 28.86
N ILE A 140 -8.11 10.48 29.72
CA ILE A 140 -9.10 11.54 29.77
C ILE A 140 -8.94 12.25 31.12
N ALA A 141 -8.61 13.53 31.09
CA ALA A 141 -8.50 14.36 32.30
C ALA A 141 -9.89 14.79 32.81
N GLU A 142 -9.94 15.32 34.04
CA GLU A 142 -11.18 15.78 34.67
C GLU A 142 -11.87 16.93 33.93
N ASP A 143 -11.12 17.71 33.13
CA ASP A 143 -11.65 18.77 32.27
C ASP A 143 -12.06 18.27 30.88
N GLY A 144 -11.98 16.96 30.65
CA GLY A 144 -12.29 16.31 29.37
C GLY A 144 -11.20 16.42 28.31
N SER A 145 -10.05 17.05 28.62
CA SER A 145 -8.90 17.02 27.72
C SER A 145 -8.33 15.61 27.59
N VAL A 146 -7.75 15.32 26.42
CA VAL A 146 -7.26 13.99 26.07
C VAL A 146 -5.75 14.00 25.79
N SER A 147 -5.00 13.14 26.48
CA SER A 147 -3.65 12.72 26.09
C SER A 147 -3.68 11.36 25.40
N ARG A 148 -2.72 11.15 24.49
CA ARG A 148 -2.60 9.91 23.70
C ARG A 148 -1.19 9.35 23.82
N GLU A 149 -1.10 8.04 24.01
CA GLU A 149 0.14 7.27 23.88
C GLU A 149 -0.06 6.21 22.80
N ARG A 150 0.83 6.16 21.81
CA ARG A 150 0.83 5.11 20.79
C ARG A 150 1.69 3.95 21.23
N VAL A 151 1.09 2.77 21.25
CA VAL A 151 1.75 1.52 21.59
C VAL A 151 1.82 0.66 20.34
N THR A 152 3.03 0.38 19.85
CA THR A 152 3.23 -0.53 18.72
C THR A 152 2.74 -1.91 19.10
N VAL A 153 1.82 -2.45 18.29
CA VAL A 153 1.26 -3.81 18.46
C VAL A 153 1.41 -4.66 17.20
N ALA A 154 1.96 -4.09 16.13
CA ALA A 154 2.30 -4.83 14.92
C ALA A 154 3.15 -6.06 15.27
N THR A 155 2.72 -7.20 14.76
CA THR A 155 3.46 -8.46 14.86
C THR A 155 4.19 -8.79 13.58
N SER A 156 3.74 -8.22 12.46
CA SER A 156 4.33 -8.41 11.15
C SER A 156 5.31 -7.29 10.85
N GLU A 157 6.50 -7.66 10.37
CA GLU A 157 7.45 -6.72 9.78
C GLU A 157 7.27 -6.70 8.26
N VAL A 158 7.05 -5.52 7.69
CA VAL A 158 6.84 -5.33 6.26
C VAL A 158 7.75 -4.22 5.76
N SER A 159 8.58 -4.52 4.76
CA SER A 159 9.52 -3.56 4.16
C SER A 159 9.31 -3.43 2.65
N ASP A 160 9.45 -2.22 2.12
CA ASP A 160 9.32 -1.93 0.69
C ASP A 160 10.55 -1.15 0.21
N VAL A 161 11.41 -1.83 -0.54
CA VAL A 161 12.73 -1.34 -0.92
C VAL A 161 12.87 -1.22 -2.43
N ARG A 162 13.75 -0.33 -2.87
CA ARG A 162 14.11 -0.15 -4.28
C ARG A 162 15.54 -0.63 -4.51
N VAL A 163 15.71 -1.52 -5.47
CA VAL A 163 17.03 -2.02 -5.87
C VAL A 163 17.40 -1.44 -7.23
N ASN A 164 18.52 -0.72 -7.27
CA ASN A 164 19.06 -0.19 -8.50
C ASN A 164 19.78 -1.30 -9.30
N VAL A 165 19.28 -1.60 -10.49
CA VAL A 165 19.83 -2.63 -11.39
C VAL A 165 20.74 -2.06 -12.49
N THR A 166 21.04 -0.76 -12.45
CA THR A 166 21.87 -0.10 -13.46
C THR A 166 23.23 -0.76 -13.62
N GLY A 167 23.64 -1.00 -14.86
CA GLY A 167 24.94 -1.61 -15.21
C GLY A 167 25.05 -3.10 -14.89
N ALA A 168 23.95 -3.76 -14.55
CA ALA A 168 23.96 -5.22 -14.43
C ALA A 168 24.13 -5.86 -15.82
N THR A 169 25.14 -6.72 -15.98
CA THR A 169 25.44 -7.44 -17.22
C THR A 169 24.83 -8.84 -17.27
N HIS A 170 24.49 -9.41 -16.12
CA HIS A 170 23.89 -10.74 -15.97
C HIS A 170 22.81 -10.77 -14.89
N LYS A 171 21.84 -11.69 -15.03
CA LYS A 171 20.76 -11.93 -14.05
C LYS A 171 21.31 -12.20 -12.64
N THR A 172 22.41 -12.94 -12.52
CA THR A 172 23.06 -13.25 -11.24
C THR A 172 23.50 -12.02 -10.46
N GLN A 173 23.93 -10.94 -11.14
CA GLN A 173 24.27 -9.68 -10.47
C GLN A 173 23.03 -8.98 -9.91
N ILE A 174 21.91 -9.03 -10.62
CA ILE A 174 20.63 -8.49 -10.14
C ILE A 174 20.18 -9.27 -8.90
N LEU A 175 20.20 -10.60 -8.95
CA LEU A 175 19.84 -11.45 -7.82
C LEU A 175 20.77 -11.21 -6.61
N GLN A 176 22.07 -11.00 -6.83
CA GLN A 176 22.99 -10.65 -5.76
C GLN A 176 22.65 -9.30 -5.14
N ARG A 177 22.37 -8.27 -5.96
CA ARG A 177 21.95 -6.95 -5.44
C ARG A 177 20.66 -7.03 -4.62
N ILE A 178 19.71 -7.87 -5.04
CA ILE A 178 18.50 -8.14 -4.25
C ILE A 178 18.89 -8.78 -2.92
N ALA A 179 19.71 -9.83 -2.93
CA ALA A 179 20.15 -10.53 -1.72
C ALA A 179 20.89 -9.61 -0.74
N ASP A 180 21.78 -8.77 -1.26
CA ASP A 180 22.55 -7.79 -0.48
C ASP A 180 21.61 -6.78 0.16
N GLU A 181 20.66 -6.22 -0.61
CA GLU A 181 19.68 -5.26 -0.10
C GLU A 181 18.82 -5.85 1.02
N VAL A 182 18.32 -7.08 0.85
CA VAL A 182 17.38 -7.69 1.80
C VAL A 182 18.05 -8.37 3.01
N SER A 183 19.38 -8.36 3.09
CA SER A 183 20.16 -9.10 4.10
C SER A 183 19.85 -8.67 5.55
N GLU A 184 19.64 -7.37 5.77
CA GLU A 184 19.37 -6.78 7.08
C GLU A 184 17.86 -6.75 7.44
N PHE A 185 16.99 -7.04 6.48
CA PHE A 185 15.54 -7.01 6.68
C PHE A 185 15.00 -8.32 7.25
N ARG A 186 13.82 -8.27 7.87
CA ARG A 186 13.08 -9.42 8.38
C ARG A 186 11.62 -9.32 7.94
N GLY A 187 10.84 -10.37 8.18
CA GLY A 187 9.43 -10.42 7.82
C GLY A 187 9.21 -10.49 6.30
N ALA A 188 8.18 -9.78 5.82
CA ALA A 188 7.84 -9.71 4.41
C ALA A 188 8.52 -8.51 3.74
N VAL A 189 9.24 -8.74 2.65
CA VAL A 189 9.93 -7.68 1.90
C VAL A 189 9.42 -7.62 0.48
N ARG A 190 9.04 -6.43 0.02
CA ARG A 190 8.82 -6.12 -1.40
C ARG A 190 10.04 -5.40 -1.94
N VAL A 191 10.55 -5.89 -3.06
CA VAL A 191 11.67 -5.29 -3.79
C VAL A 191 11.15 -4.78 -5.13
N THR A 192 11.36 -3.49 -5.39
CA THR A 192 11.08 -2.86 -6.68
C THR A 192 12.38 -2.65 -7.42
N LEU A 193 12.56 -3.32 -8.56
CA LEU A 193 13.74 -3.14 -9.41
C LEU A 193 13.59 -1.89 -10.28
N GLU A 194 14.62 -1.04 -10.31
CA GLU A 194 14.66 0.20 -11.09
C GLU A 194 16.06 0.42 -11.69
N GLY A 195 16.15 1.03 -12.87
CA GLY A 195 17.44 1.39 -13.50
C GLY A 195 17.68 0.79 -14.89
N GLU A 196 18.91 0.94 -15.37
CA GLU A 196 19.32 0.61 -16.74
C GLU A 196 20.18 -0.67 -16.80
N ILE A 197 19.60 -1.79 -17.21
CA ILE A 197 20.34 -3.05 -17.36
C ILE A 197 21.02 -3.16 -18.72
N GLU A 198 22.11 -3.90 -18.82
CA GLU A 198 22.72 -4.18 -20.11
C GLU A 198 21.80 -5.06 -20.98
N PRO A 199 21.72 -4.82 -22.29
CA PRO A 199 20.89 -5.62 -23.20
C PRO A 199 21.26 -7.11 -23.29
N THR A 200 22.42 -7.50 -22.77
CA THR A 200 22.85 -8.89 -22.66
C THR A 200 22.09 -9.66 -21.57
N VAL A 201 21.48 -8.97 -20.60
CA VAL A 201 20.68 -9.61 -19.54
C VAL A 201 19.43 -10.23 -20.16
N ASP A 202 19.25 -11.56 -20.00
CA ASP A 202 17.97 -12.22 -20.29
C ASP A 202 16.94 -11.77 -19.26
N PHE A 203 16.28 -10.65 -19.57
CA PHE A 203 15.31 -10.00 -18.71
C PHE A 203 13.91 -10.26 -19.27
N ARG A 204 13.19 -11.17 -18.64
CA ARG A 204 11.80 -11.48 -18.96
C ARG A 204 10.90 -10.99 -17.84
N LEU A 205 9.95 -10.12 -18.18
CA LEU A 205 8.96 -9.59 -17.22
C LEU A 205 8.10 -10.70 -16.59
N ASN A 206 7.93 -11.83 -17.30
CA ASN A 206 7.15 -12.97 -16.86
C ASN A 206 7.99 -14.09 -16.21
N ASP A 207 9.30 -13.91 -16.07
CA ASP A 207 10.10 -14.86 -15.30
C ASP A 207 9.60 -14.83 -13.86
N THR A 208 9.23 -15.99 -13.32
CA THR A 208 8.86 -16.13 -11.90
C THR A 208 10.10 -16.27 -11.00
N GLU A 209 11.28 -16.39 -11.60
CA GLU A 209 12.57 -16.63 -10.93
C GLU A 209 13.41 -15.36 -10.75
N TRP A 210 12.80 -14.24 -10.31
CA TRP A 210 13.55 -13.06 -9.85
C TRP A 210 13.91 -13.11 -8.37
N SER A 211 13.77 -14.29 -7.76
CA SER A 211 14.14 -14.54 -6.37
C SER A 211 15.60 -14.97 -6.29
N PRO A 212 16.39 -14.40 -5.35
CA PRO A 212 17.71 -14.95 -5.04
C PRO A 212 17.63 -16.41 -4.58
N PRO A 213 18.75 -17.16 -4.62
CA PRO A 213 18.82 -18.49 -4.02
C PRO A 213 18.25 -18.51 -2.59
N ALA A 214 17.39 -19.49 -2.30
CA ALA A 214 16.62 -19.53 -1.04
C ALA A 214 17.46 -19.42 0.23
N HIS A 215 18.71 -19.88 0.22
CA HIS A 215 19.60 -19.78 1.39
C HIS A 215 20.02 -18.33 1.72
N LEU A 216 19.96 -17.40 0.75
CA LEU A 216 20.26 -15.98 0.96
C LEU A 216 19.06 -15.19 1.48
N THR A 217 17.86 -15.78 1.46
CA THR A 217 16.59 -15.13 1.85
C THR A 217 15.81 -15.95 2.86
N ALA A 218 16.38 -17.04 3.38
CA ALA A 218 15.73 -17.96 4.33
C ALA A 218 15.37 -17.31 5.68
N HIS A 219 15.90 -16.12 5.96
CA HIS A 219 15.57 -15.31 7.14
C HIS A 219 14.34 -14.42 6.97
N LEU A 220 13.75 -14.39 5.76
CA LEU A 220 12.53 -13.63 5.45
C LEU A 220 11.31 -14.55 5.50
N ASP A 221 10.18 -14.01 5.93
CA ASP A 221 8.89 -14.71 5.88
C ASP A 221 8.34 -14.74 4.44
N ALA A 222 8.58 -13.66 3.69
CA ALA A 222 8.22 -13.56 2.29
C ALA A 222 9.13 -12.57 1.54
N LEU A 223 9.40 -12.85 0.27
CA LEU A 223 10.06 -11.93 -0.65
C LEU A 223 9.22 -11.80 -1.91
N VAL A 224 8.79 -10.57 -2.21
CA VAL A 224 8.05 -10.23 -3.43
C VAL A 224 8.93 -9.33 -4.28
N VAL A 225 9.28 -9.77 -5.48
CA VAL A 225 10.05 -8.95 -6.43
C VAL A 225 9.12 -8.44 -7.52
N GLN A 226 9.14 -7.14 -7.76
CA GLN A 226 8.39 -6.47 -8.81
C GLN A 226 9.29 -5.53 -9.62
N PHE A 227 8.81 -5.10 -10.79
CA PHE A 227 9.52 -4.18 -11.66
C PHE A 227 8.91 -2.78 -11.56
N GLY A 228 9.74 -1.80 -11.23
CA GLY A 228 9.41 -0.40 -11.41
C GLY A 228 9.85 0.06 -12.80
N LYS A 229 10.57 1.18 -12.87
CA LYS A 229 11.13 1.69 -14.13
C LYS A 229 12.46 0.99 -14.44
N VAL A 230 12.38 -0.17 -15.09
CA VAL A 230 13.54 -0.85 -15.67
C VAL A 230 13.61 -0.54 -17.16
N SER A 231 14.74 0.02 -17.57
CA SER A 231 15.08 0.20 -18.98
C SER A 231 16.36 -0.57 -19.28
N PHE A 232 16.63 -0.72 -20.57
CA PHE A 232 17.86 -1.31 -21.05
C PHE A 232 18.78 -0.18 -21.48
N ALA A 233 20.05 -0.23 -21.08
CA ALA A 233 21.09 0.68 -21.52
C ALA A 233 21.17 0.70 -23.07
N PRO A 234 21.51 1.84 -23.69
CA PRO A 234 21.67 1.91 -25.15
C PRO A 234 22.90 1.09 -25.57
N SER A 235 22.70 -0.10 -26.14
CA SER A 235 23.82 -0.97 -26.55
C SER A 235 24.28 -0.79 -28.00
N TYR A 236 23.47 -0.19 -28.87
CA TYR A 236 23.79 -0.08 -30.30
C TYR A 236 23.60 1.35 -30.78
N ASP A 237 24.62 1.87 -31.45
CA ASP A 237 24.48 3.03 -32.32
C ASP A 237 23.71 2.58 -33.57
N ILE A 238 22.38 2.65 -33.47
CA ILE A 238 21.45 2.18 -34.51
C ILE A 238 21.72 2.90 -35.84
N GLU A 239 22.08 4.18 -35.81
CA GLU A 239 22.40 4.93 -37.02
C GLU A 239 23.69 4.44 -37.67
N ARG A 240 24.71 4.10 -36.87
CA ARG A 240 25.92 3.46 -37.38
C ARG A 240 25.63 2.08 -37.97
N VAL A 241 24.89 1.22 -37.25
CA VAL A 241 24.61 -0.15 -37.70
C VAL A 241 23.74 -0.13 -38.96
N LYS A 242 22.75 0.78 -39.05
CA LYS A 242 21.91 1.00 -40.23
C LYS A 242 22.72 1.31 -41.49
N GLN A 243 23.90 1.93 -41.37
CA GLN A 243 24.79 2.23 -42.50
C GLN A 243 25.65 1.04 -42.92
N GLU A 244 25.76 0.00 -42.11
CA GLU A 244 26.53 -1.20 -42.44
C GLU A 244 25.94 -1.92 -43.67
N GLN A 245 26.81 -2.34 -44.58
CA GLN A 245 26.46 -3.21 -45.72
C GLN A 245 26.54 -4.68 -45.30
N THR A 246 25.90 -5.01 -44.18
CA THR A 246 25.91 -6.33 -43.52
C THR A 246 24.47 -6.81 -43.28
N VAL A 247 24.32 -8.08 -42.88
CA VAL A 247 23.01 -8.63 -42.47
C VAL A 247 22.44 -7.84 -41.29
N ARG A 248 23.30 -7.38 -40.37
CA ARG A 248 22.92 -6.51 -39.23
C ARG A 248 22.35 -5.19 -39.71
N GLY A 249 23.04 -4.53 -40.65
CA GLY A 249 22.56 -3.28 -41.22
C GLY A 249 21.24 -3.44 -41.99
N GLN A 250 21.07 -4.57 -42.71
CA GLN A 250 19.79 -4.84 -43.38
C GLN A 250 18.66 -5.08 -42.39
N PHE A 251 18.90 -5.90 -41.36
CA PHE A 251 17.95 -6.15 -40.28
C PHE A 251 17.48 -4.85 -39.62
N VAL A 252 18.41 -3.94 -39.30
CA VAL A 252 18.07 -2.64 -38.69
C VAL A 252 17.19 -1.79 -39.62
N ARG A 253 17.51 -1.74 -40.92
CA ARG A 253 16.69 -1.03 -41.91
C ARG A 253 15.27 -1.59 -41.97
N ASP A 254 15.14 -2.91 -42.05
CA ASP A 254 13.84 -3.59 -42.15
C ASP A 254 12.95 -3.34 -40.92
N VAL A 255 13.53 -3.35 -39.72
CA VAL A 255 12.80 -3.11 -38.47
C VAL A 255 12.43 -1.63 -38.30
N ILE A 256 13.28 -0.70 -38.75
CA ILE A 256 12.97 0.75 -38.73
C ILE A 256 11.92 1.11 -39.79
N GLU A 257 11.85 0.41 -40.91
CA GLU A 257 10.85 0.67 -41.95
C GLU A 257 9.50 -0.04 -41.67
N SER A 258 9.45 -0.89 -40.65
CA SER A 258 8.24 -1.61 -40.29
C SER A 258 7.18 -0.70 -39.65
N ASP A 259 6.02 -0.58 -40.28
CA ASP A 259 4.85 0.11 -39.72
C ASP A 259 4.05 -0.75 -38.72
N SER A 260 4.39 -2.04 -38.58
CA SER A 260 3.64 -2.98 -37.73
C SER A 260 4.10 -3.02 -36.27
N LEU A 261 5.14 -2.27 -35.92
CA LEU A 261 5.75 -2.28 -34.58
C LEU A 261 5.55 -0.93 -33.88
N SER A 262 5.06 -0.97 -32.63
CA SER A 262 5.12 0.19 -31.73
C SER A 262 6.59 0.58 -31.44
N GLU A 263 6.84 1.78 -30.89
CA GLU A 263 8.20 2.18 -30.51
C GLU A 263 8.86 1.18 -29.54
N ASP A 264 8.13 0.74 -28.51
CA ASP A 264 8.63 -0.23 -27.53
C ASP A 264 8.95 -1.58 -28.18
N GLN A 265 8.08 -2.06 -29.08
CA GLN A 265 8.29 -3.30 -29.82
C GLN A 265 9.49 -3.19 -30.76
N ARG A 266 9.62 -2.07 -31.47
CA ARG A 266 10.73 -1.80 -32.40
C ARG A 266 12.06 -1.79 -31.66
N HIS A 267 12.11 -1.12 -30.51
CA HIS A 267 13.30 -1.09 -29.65
C HIS A 267 13.68 -2.48 -29.13
N TRP A 268 12.69 -3.32 -28.80
CA TRP A 268 12.93 -4.69 -28.39
C TRP A 268 13.43 -5.57 -29.56
N VAL A 269 12.77 -5.51 -30.72
CA VAL A 269 13.11 -6.30 -31.91
C VAL A 269 14.50 -5.95 -32.41
N LEU A 270 14.84 -4.66 -32.57
CA LEU A 270 16.17 -4.21 -33.00
C LEU A 270 17.27 -4.81 -32.13
N ARG A 271 17.06 -4.87 -30.82
CA ARG A 271 18.06 -5.38 -29.87
C ARG A 271 18.15 -6.89 -29.87
N ALA A 272 17.02 -7.59 -29.79
CA ALA A 272 17.00 -9.05 -29.80
C ALA A 272 17.60 -9.62 -31.10
N GLY A 273 17.26 -9.03 -32.25
CA GLY A 273 17.78 -9.49 -33.53
C GLY A 273 19.24 -9.13 -33.77
N LEU A 274 19.71 -7.93 -33.39
CA LEU A 274 21.14 -7.60 -33.49
C LEU A 274 22.00 -8.52 -32.61
N ARG A 275 21.51 -8.86 -31.41
CA ARG A 275 22.15 -9.84 -30.53
C ARG A 275 22.24 -11.23 -31.18
N ALA A 276 21.12 -11.74 -31.71
CA ALA A 276 21.11 -13.06 -32.35
C ALA A 276 22.05 -13.13 -33.56
N LEU A 277 22.20 -12.01 -34.28
CA LEU A 277 23.13 -11.90 -35.39
C LEU A 277 24.59 -11.85 -34.92
N ASP A 278 24.89 -11.23 -33.78
CA ASP A 278 26.26 -11.18 -33.23
C ASP A 278 26.67 -12.53 -32.61
N GLU A 279 25.80 -13.19 -31.85
CA GLU A 279 26.07 -14.53 -31.26
C GLU A 279 26.23 -15.62 -32.35
N GLY A 280 25.51 -15.50 -33.48
CA GLY A 280 25.64 -16.43 -34.61
C GLY A 280 26.90 -16.25 -35.46
N ILE A 281 27.61 -15.12 -35.34
CA ILE A 281 28.88 -14.86 -36.04
C ILE A 281 30.05 -15.53 -35.29
N ASP A 282 30.03 -15.51 -33.96
CA ASP A 282 31.08 -16.14 -33.13
C ASP A 282 31.11 -17.68 -33.25
N GLU A 283 29.98 -18.34 -33.54
CA GLU A 283 29.95 -19.79 -33.80
C GLU A 283 30.45 -20.18 -35.20
N MET A 284 30.51 -19.24 -36.16
CA MET A 284 30.97 -19.51 -37.53
C MET A 284 32.47 -19.26 -37.75
N GLU A 285 33.18 -18.64 -36.81
CA GLU A 285 34.64 -18.44 -36.89
C GLU A 285 35.47 -19.64 -36.38
N ILE A 286 34.82 -20.72 -35.90
CA ILE A 286 35.49 -21.99 -35.52
C ILE A 286 35.06 -23.13 -36.45
N LEU A 287 35.34 -23.02 -37.76
CA LEU A 287 35.40 -24.14 -38.71
C LEU A 287 36.45 -23.92 -39.78
#